data_AF-A0AAF0YG78-F1
#
_entry.id   AF-A0AAF0YG78-F1
#
_cell.length_a   1.000
_cell.length_b   1.000
_cell.length_c   1.000
_cell.angle_alpha   90.00
_cell.angle_beta   90.00
_cell.angle_gamma   90.00
#
_symmetry.space_group_name_H-M   'P 1'
#
loop_
_entity.id
_entity.type
_entity.pdbx_description
1 polymer ?
#
loop_
_entity_poly.entity_id
_entity_poly.type
_entity_poly.pdbx_seq_one_letter_code
_entity_poly.pdbx_strand_id
1 'polypeptide(L)'
;MSKSDIAESMAKRIKGWVLLNNPSWTDNELHEKRLVRKLDIFFASYLAVSSVVKYLDQTNIGNAYAVSGMQGDLELFGNQYNFFTTYFNIGYIIMIPISNFVINSVVRPSIWLPTLEIVWGILTGCLAAVHHYKAVCRYPVPFVAESLPDGLRFLIGFFEGCASSTNAVAMVLLLSWYLPTEVGKRIAVYNCAASIGGIFSGALQSALYRNLNGVGGLEGWRWLFVMNAIITVTVGLWGFLAIPDYPDRISPLVRRLWLNEQDEATALRRVGREGPRTPVGWKWNTLTSLVKRKELWAIYLAYTVLGQGQSGYVYFNLWLKSLLNPDGTKRYSVYQLNYIPMAGNGTMVVSLAISMILSDHFGTQWPISK
;
A
#
# COMPACT_ATOMS: atom_id res chain seq x y z
N MET A 1 -39.08 15.52 -18.37
CA MET A 1 -38.66 14.64 -17.26
C MET A 1 -38.47 15.50 -16.03
N SER A 2 -39.26 15.28 -14.97
CA SER A 2 -39.14 16.03 -13.72
C SER A 2 -37.83 15.66 -13.00
N LYS A 3 -37.27 16.57 -12.19
CA LYS A 3 -36.10 16.27 -11.33
C LYS A 3 -36.37 15.10 -10.38
N SER A 4 -37.64 14.89 -9.99
CA SER A 4 -38.08 13.73 -9.20
C SER A 4 -37.87 12.41 -9.96
N ASP A 5 -38.24 12.37 -11.24
CA ASP A 5 -38.20 11.16 -12.06
C ASP A 5 -36.75 10.74 -12.35
N ILE A 6 -35.84 11.71 -12.50
CA ILE A 6 -34.40 11.46 -12.65
C ILE A 6 -33.81 10.90 -11.36
N ALA A 7 -34.16 11.49 -10.21
CA ALA A 7 -33.67 11.03 -8.91
C ALA A 7 -34.18 9.62 -8.58
N GLU A 8 -35.45 9.32 -8.89
CA GLU A 8 -36.06 8.02 -8.65
C GLU A 8 -35.51 6.95 -9.62
N SER A 9 -35.31 7.31 -10.89
CA SER A 9 -34.62 6.46 -11.88
C SER A 9 -33.17 6.18 -11.49
N MET A 10 -32.42 7.19 -11.02
CA MET A 10 -31.07 7.00 -10.49
C MET A 10 -31.08 6.12 -9.24
N ALA A 11 -32.00 6.36 -8.28
CA ALA A 11 -32.12 5.54 -7.08
C ALA A 11 -32.47 4.08 -7.41
N LYS A 12 -33.31 3.84 -8.41
CA LYS A 12 -33.66 2.50 -8.90
C LYS A 12 -32.49 1.84 -9.62
N ARG A 13 -31.71 2.58 -10.42
CA ARG A 13 -30.46 2.10 -11.04
C ARG A 13 -29.38 1.80 -10.00
N ILE A 14 -29.23 2.64 -8.98
CA ILE A 14 -28.31 2.43 -7.86
C ILE A 14 -28.74 1.22 -7.05
N LYS A 15 -30.02 1.09 -6.69
CA LYS A 15 -30.54 -0.11 -6.01
C LYS A 15 -30.38 -1.37 -6.86
N GLY A 16 -30.65 -1.32 -8.16
CA GLY A 16 -30.44 -2.44 -9.08
C GLY A 16 -28.96 -2.83 -9.22
N TRP A 17 -28.06 -1.85 -9.21
CA TRP A 17 -26.61 -2.06 -9.22
C TRP A 17 -26.11 -2.60 -7.89
N VAL A 18 -26.55 -2.04 -6.76
CA VAL A 18 -26.17 -2.42 -5.38
C VAL A 18 -26.80 -3.75 -4.95
N LEU A 19 -28.00 -4.10 -5.40
CA LEU A 19 -28.68 -5.37 -5.05
C LEU A 19 -28.52 -6.46 -6.12
N LEU A 20 -27.86 -6.14 -7.24
CA LEU A 20 -27.76 -7.02 -8.41
C LEU A 20 -29.13 -7.53 -8.88
N ASN A 21 -30.13 -6.67 -8.91
CA ASN A 21 -31.51 -7.06 -9.20
C ASN A 21 -32.07 -6.26 -10.40
N ASN A 22 -31.28 -6.17 -11.47
CA ASN A 22 -31.72 -5.49 -12.69
C ASN A 22 -32.30 -6.54 -13.66
N PRO A 23 -33.60 -6.48 -14.00
CA PRO A 23 -34.25 -7.47 -14.85
C PRO A 23 -33.77 -7.48 -16.30
N SER A 24 -32.93 -6.51 -16.71
CA SER A 24 -32.34 -6.48 -18.06
C SER A 24 -31.04 -7.28 -18.21
N TRP A 25 -30.56 -7.94 -17.15
CA TRP A 25 -29.34 -8.75 -17.20
C TRP A 25 -29.70 -10.22 -17.43
N THR A 26 -28.97 -10.86 -18.33
CA THR A 26 -29.00 -12.32 -18.46
C THR A 26 -28.42 -13.00 -17.22
N ASP A 27 -28.80 -14.25 -16.97
CA ASP A 27 -28.31 -15.02 -15.82
C ASP A 27 -26.78 -15.10 -15.79
N ASN A 28 -26.12 -15.16 -16.96
CA ASN A 28 -24.67 -15.14 -17.08
C ASN A 28 -24.07 -13.80 -16.64
N GLU A 29 -24.65 -12.66 -17.06
CA GLU A 29 -24.21 -11.32 -16.63
C GLU A 29 -24.43 -11.10 -15.14
N LEU A 30 -25.51 -11.67 -14.58
CA LEU A 30 -25.78 -11.61 -13.15
C LEU A 30 -24.72 -12.39 -12.35
N HIS A 31 -24.33 -13.58 -12.81
CA HIS A 31 -23.24 -14.35 -12.21
C HIS A 31 -21.89 -13.62 -12.32
N GLU A 32 -21.56 -13.06 -13.48
CA GLU A 32 -20.34 -12.27 -13.66
C GLU A 32 -20.27 -11.09 -12.68
N LYS A 33 -21.38 -10.37 -12.47
CA LYS A 33 -21.41 -9.24 -11.52
C LYS A 33 -21.36 -9.67 -10.05
N ARG A 34 -21.95 -10.82 -9.70
CA ARG A 34 -21.80 -11.41 -8.36
C ARG A 34 -20.35 -11.78 -8.09
N LEU A 35 -19.68 -12.39 -9.07
CA LEU A 35 -18.25 -12.71 -8.99
C LEU A 35 -17.40 -11.46 -8.77
N VAL A 36 -17.60 -10.41 -9.58
CA VAL A 36 -16.89 -9.12 -9.41
C VAL A 36 -17.11 -8.55 -8.02
N ARG A 37 -18.35 -8.59 -7.50
CA ARG A 37 -18.64 -8.10 -6.15
C ARG A 37 -17.93 -8.91 -5.07
N LYS A 38 -17.91 -10.23 -5.19
CA LYS A 38 -17.16 -11.08 -4.24
C LYS A 38 -15.68 -10.71 -4.25
N LEU A 39 -15.10 -10.57 -5.44
CA LEU A 39 -13.71 -10.12 -5.61
C LEU A 39 -13.49 -8.72 -5.01
N ASP A 40 -14.45 -7.80 -5.13
CA ASP A 40 -14.36 -6.47 -4.54
C ASP A 40 -14.39 -6.51 -3.00
N ILE A 41 -15.28 -7.33 -2.43
CA ILE A 41 -15.47 -7.44 -0.98
C ILE A 41 -14.31 -8.12 -0.28
N PHE A 42 -13.69 -9.12 -0.90
CA PHE A 42 -12.58 -9.86 -0.29
C PHE A 42 -11.23 -9.36 -0.77
N PHE A 43 -10.99 -9.40 -2.09
CA PHE A 43 -9.67 -9.12 -2.64
C PHE A 43 -9.37 -7.62 -2.73
N ALA A 44 -10.26 -6.81 -3.32
CA ALA A 44 -10.00 -5.38 -3.47
C ALA A 44 -9.99 -4.63 -2.12
N SER A 45 -10.84 -5.05 -1.18
CA SER A 45 -10.87 -4.48 0.18
C SER A 45 -9.58 -4.80 0.94
N TYR A 46 -9.07 -6.03 0.87
CA TYR A 46 -7.78 -6.40 1.47
C TYR A 46 -6.65 -5.55 0.89
N LEU A 47 -6.60 -5.38 -0.44
CA LEU A 47 -5.61 -4.53 -1.07
C LEU A 47 -5.70 -3.08 -0.58
N ALA A 48 -6.90 -2.51 -0.47
CA ALA A 48 -7.09 -1.17 0.05
C ALA A 48 -6.63 -1.05 1.51
N VAL A 49 -7.01 -1.99 2.37
CA VAL A 49 -6.63 -1.96 3.81
C VAL A 49 -5.13 -2.19 3.98
N SER A 50 -4.53 -3.14 3.27
CA SER A 50 -3.08 -3.36 3.29
C SER A 50 -2.32 -2.10 2.81
N SER A 51 -2.84 -1.40 1.79
CA SER A 51 -2.29 -0.10 1.35
C SER A 51 -2.36 0.97 2.43
N VAL A 52 -3.49 1.06 3.15
CA VAL A 52 -3.66 1.98 4.30
C VAL A 52 -2.62 1.69 5.36
N VAL A 53 -2.49 0.43 5.78
CA VAL A 53 -1.56 -0.01 6.83
C VAL A 53 -0.11 0.24 6.43
N LYS A 54 0.25 -0.07 5.18
CA LYS A 54 1.57 0.22 4.63
C LYS A 54 1.93 1.70 4.73
N TYR A 55 1.07 2.57 4.20
CA TYR A 55 1.34 4.01 4.23
C TYR A 55 1.34 4.56 5.66
N LEU A 56 0.52 3.97 6.53
CA LEU A 56 0.50 4.27 7.94
C LEU A 56 1.87 3.98 8.58
N ASP A 57 2.48 2.82 8.33
CA ASP A 57 3.79 2.48 8.90
C ASP A 57 4.94 3.35 8.39
N GLN A 58 4.94 3.68 7.09
CA GLN A 58 5.97 4.56 6.52
C GLN A 58 5.90 5.98 7.08
N THR A 59 4.69 6.51 7.23
CA THR A 59 4.47 7.87 7.75
C THR A 59 4.71 7.95 9.25
N ASN A 60 4.40 6.89 9.99
CA ASN A 60 4.56 6.83 11.44
C ASN A 60 5.99 7.05 11.93
N ILE A 61 7.00 6.69 11.13
CA ILE A 61 8.41 6.91 11.47
C ILE A 61 8.79 8.40 11.44
N GLY A 62 8.40 9.10 10.37
CA GLY A 62 8.66 10.54 10.25
C GLY A 62 7.91 11.33 11.33
N ASN A 63 6.68 10.91 11.59
CA ASN A 63 5.84 11.37 12.68
C ASN A 63 6.52 11.15 14.05
N ALA A 64 6.93 9.91 14.38
CA ALA A 64 7.58 9.58 15.65
C ALA A 64 8.88 10.38 15.87
N TYR A 65 9.68 10.54 14.82
CA TYR A 65 10.91 11.33 14.83
C TYR A 65 10.66 12.83 15.03
N ALA A 66 9.68 13.40 14.33
CA ALA A 66 9.40 14.83 14.40
C ALA A 66 8.73 15.23 15.72
N VAL A 67 7.80 14.41 16.21
CA VAL A 67 6.77 14.82 17.19
C VAL A 67 6.86 14.08 18.52
N SER A 68 7.20 12.79 18.53
CA SER A 68 7.07 11.94 19.72
C SER A 68 8.37 11.65 20.46
N GLY A 69 9.43 12.45 20.25
CA GLY A 69 10.64 12.36 21.08
C GLY A 69 11.67 11.32 20.64
N MET A 70 11.36 10.48 19.65
CA MET A 70 12.28 9.44 19.12
C MET A 70 13.65 10.00 18.73
N GLN A 71 13.73 11.27 18.30
CA GLN A 71 14.99 11.95 18.03
C GLN A 71 15.90 12.07 19.26
N GLY A 72 15.33 12.42 20.42
CA GLY A 72 16.08 12.57 21.67
C GLY A 72 16.39 11.23 22.31
N ASP A 73 15.42 10.32 22.33
CA ASP A 73 15.54 8.97 22.88
C ASP A 73 16.58 8.11 22.19
N LEU A 74 16.66 8.21 20.86
CA LEU A 74 17.60 7.47 20.04
C LEU A 74 18.74 8.35 19.54
N GLU A 75 19.02 9.50 20.15
CA GLU A 75 20.14 10.39 19.81
C GLU A 75 20.34 10.62 18.29
N LEU A 76 19.24 10.68 17.53
CA LEU A 76 19.23 10.76 16.07
C LEU A 76 19.50 12.20 15.62
N PHE A 77 20.71 12.71 15.83
CA PHE A 77 21.07 14.08 15.50
C PHE A 77 21.72 14.21 14.13
N GLY A 78 21.18 15.00 13.20
CA GLY A 78 21.82 15.29 11.90
C GLY A 78 21.50 14.27 10.81
N ASN A 79 22.52 13.70 10.15
CA ASN A 79 22.37 12.80 9.00
C ASN A 79 21.91 11.38 9.35
N GLN A 80 21.84 11.06 10.64
CA GLN A 80 21.51 9.75 11.18
C GLN A 80 20.09 9.32 10.78
N TYR A 81 19.14 10.26 10.74
CA TYR A 81 17.79 10.02 10.22
C TYR A 81 17.78 9.72 8.70
N ASN A 82 18.64 10.39 7.94
CA ASN A 82 18.79 10.13 6.51
C ASN A 82 19.39 8.75 6.26
N PHE A 83 20.40 8.34 7.04
CA PHE A 83 20.95 6.98 6.97
C PHE A 83 19.91 5.92 7.36
N PHE A 84 19.13 6.15 8.42
CA PHE A 84 18.04 5.26 8.84
C PHE A 84 17.03 5.01 7.72
N THR A 85 16.66 6.06 6.98
CA THR A 85 15.76 5.95 5.82
C THR A 85 16.46 5.28 4.63
N THR A 86 17.74 5.55 4.43
CA THR A 86 18.53 4.99 3.31
C THR A 86 18.65 3.47 3.43
N TYR A 87 18.93 2.93 4.61
CA TYR A 87 19.02 1.48 4.81
C TYR A 87 17.71 0.74 4.53
N PHE A 88 16.60 1.34 4.93
CA PHE A 88 15.27 0.85 4.59
C PHE A 88 15.08 0.79 3.07
N ASN A 89 15.41 1.88 2.37
CA ASN A 89 15.29 1.96 0.91
C ASN A 89 16.18 0.93 0.20
N ILE A 90 17.38 0.65 0.70
CA ILE A 90 18.27 -0.37 0.11
C ILE A 90 17.61 -1.75 0.17
N GLY A 91 17.12 -2.17 1.35
CA GLY A 91 16.41 -3.45 1.50
C GLY A 91 15.15 -3.52 0.62
N TYR A 92 14.43 -2.41 0.55
CA TYR A 92 13.22 -2.28 -0.25
C TYR A 92 13.49 -2.44 -1.75
N ILE A 93 14.50 -1.76 -2.29
CA ILE A 93 14.86 -1.82 -3.72
C ILE A 93 15.31 -3.23 -4.13
N ILE A 94 16.12 -3.89 -3.31
CA ILE A 94 16.64 -5.23 -3.61
C ILE A 94 15.50 -6.24 -3.69
N MET A 95 14.53 -6.15 -2.78
CA MET A 95 13.55 -7.22 -2.63
C MET A 95 12.35 -7.13 -3.57
N ILE A 96 12.03 -5.94 -4.11
CA ILE A 96 10.95 -5.79 -5.11
C ILE A 96 11.12 -6.74 -6.31
N PRO A 97 12.26 -6.77 -7.03
CA PRO A 97 12.41 -7.67 -8.19
C PRO A 97 12.44 -9.14 -7.77
N ILE A 98 13.04 -9.47 -6.63
CA ILE A 98 13.14 -10.84 -6.12
C ILE A 98 11.74 -11.37 -5.76
N SER A 99 10.94 -10.60 -5.03
CA SER A 99 9.57 -10.97 -4.66
C SER A 99 8.69 -11.16 -5.89
N ASN A 100 8.77 -10.25 -6.87
CA ASN A 100 8.06 -10.42 -8.14
C ASN A 100 8.48 -11.71 -8.87
N PHE A 101 9.77 -12.07 -8.83
CA PHE A 101 10.22 -13.33 -9.41
C PHE A 101 9.66 -14.55 -8.66
N VAL A 102 9.73 -14.55 -7.33
CA VAL A 102 9.28 -15.66 -6.46
C VAL A 102 7.79 -15.90 -6.64
N ILE A 103 6.98 -14.85 -6.67
CA ILE A 103 5.51 -14.96 -6.80
C ILE A 103 5.10 -15.47 -8.18
N ASN A 104 5.78 -15.01 -9.23
CA ASN A 104 5.45 -15.45 -10.59
C ASN A 104 5.95 -16.86 -10.92
N SER A 105 6.98 -17.36 -10.21
CA SER A 105 7.70 -18.57 -10.62
C SER A 105 7.66 -19.72 -9.62
N VAL A 106 7.57 -19.45 -8.31
CA VAL A 106 7.86 -20.46 -7.27
C VAL A 106 6.74 -20.61 -6.24
N VAL A 107 6.22 -19.50 -5.71
CA VAL A 107 5.32 -19.52 -4.53
C VAL A 107 3.97 -18.88 -4.85
N ARG A 108 2.89 -19.45 -4.31
CA ARG A 108 1.54 -18.90 -4.43
C ARG A 108 1.42 -17.54 -3.73
N PRO A 109 0.90 -16.50 -4.41
CA PRO A 109 0.69 -15.17 -3.83
C PRO A 109 -0.06 -15.18 -2.48
N SER A 110 -1.05 -16.07 -2.32
CA SER A 110 -1.93 -16.21 -1.15
C SER A 110 -1.21 -16.64 0.12
N ILE A 111 -0.02 -17.25 -0.01
CA ILE A 111 0.80 -17.63 1.14
C ILE A 111 1.94 -16.63 1.30
N TRP A 112 2.58 -16.26 0.18
CA TRP A 112 3.75 -15.41 0.21
C TRP A 112 3.44 -14.01 0.75
N LEU A 113 2.44 -13.31 0.19
CA LEU A 113 2.13 -11.94 0.58
C LEU A 113 1.71 -11.82 2.06
N PRO A 114 0.77 -12.63 2.57
CA PRO A 114 0.32 -12.51 3.95
C PRO A 114 1.40 -12.90 4.97
N THR A 115 2.23 -13.90 4.66
CA THR A 115 3.35 -14.31 5.53
C THR A 115 4.36 -13.19 5.68
N LEU A 116 4.69 -12.50 4.59
CA LEU A 116 5.62 -11.39 4.61
C LEU A 116 5.06 -10.16 5.34
N GLU A 117 3.77 -9.89 5.18
CA GLU A 117 3.09 -8.80 5.89
C GLU A 117 3.10 -9.06 7.41
N ILE A 118 2.89 -10.30 7.85
CA ILE A 118 3.01 -10.69 9.26
C ILE A 118 4.45 -10.55 9.76
N VAL A 119 5.42 -11.08 9.03
CA VAL A 119 6.84 -10.99 9.43
C VAL A 119 7.28 -9.52 9.52
N TRP A 120 6.91 -8.71 8.54
CA TRP A 120 7.15 -7.27 8.55
C TRP A 120 6.47 -6.59 9.75
N GLY A 121 5.20 -6.86 10.01
CA GLY A 121 4.47 -6.31 11.16
C GLY A 121 5.13 -6.65 12.50
N ILE A 122 5.58 -7.90 12.67
CA ILE A 122 6.31 -8.34 13.86
C ILE A 122 7.63 -7.57 14.02
N LEU A 123 8.41 -7.46 12.93
CA LEU A 123 9.68 -6.72 12.96
C LEU A 123 9.49 -5.22 13.24
N THR A 124 8.41 -4.62 12.73
CA THR A 124 8.01 -3.25 13.05
C THR A 124 7.65 -3.12 14.53
N GLY A 125 6.97 -4.12 15.12
CA GLY A 125 6.72 -4.17 16.57
C GLY A 125 8.00 -4.27 17.39
N CYS A 126 9.02 -5.00 16.90
CA CYS A 126 10.32 -5.07 17.55
C CYS A 126 11.04 -3.72 17.61
N LEU A 127 10.73 -2.75 16.73
CA LEU A 127 11.27 -1.38 16.84
C LEU A 127 10.86 -0.69 18.15
N ALA A 128 9.68 -1.01 18.69
CA ALA A 128 9.20 -0.44 19.96
C ALA A 128 10.07 -0.84 21.17
N ALA A 129 10.76 -1.98 21.08
CA ALA A 129 11.61 -2.52 22.14
C ALA A 129 13.06 -1.98 22.08
N VAL A 130 13.38 -1.07 21.15
CA VAL A 130 14.73 -0.57 20.96
C VAL A 130 15.03 0.61 21.90
N HIS A 131 16.17 0.54 22.60
CA HIS A 131 16.57 1.53 23.62
C HIS A 131 17.76 2.44 23.25
N HIS A 132 18.52 2.19 22.16
CA HIS A 132 19.70 3.01 21.81
C HIS A 132 19.95 3.16 20.29
N TYR A 133 20.55 4.28 19.87
CA TYR A 133 20.96 4.55 18.48
C TYR A 133 22.04 3.61 17.94
N LYS A 134 23.05 3.31 18.77
CA LYS A 134 24.15 2.39 18.43
C LYS A 134 23.68 0.95 18.24
N ALA A 135 22.47 0.68 18.71
CA ALA A 135 21.76 -0.51 18.36
C ALA A 135 21.38 -0.43 16.85
N VAL A 136 20.82 0.68 16.38
CA VAL A 136 20.10 0.81 15.09
C VAL A 136 20.96 1.24 13.88
N CYS A 137 22.04 1.98 14.08
CA CYS A 137 22.92 2.42 12.98
C CYS A 137 24.41 2.50 13.38
N ARG A 138 25.17 1.40 13.25
CA ARG A 138 26.64 1.35 13.21
C ARG A 138 27.12 0.71 11.90
N TYR A 139 27.80 1.46 11.04
CA TYR A 139 28.62 0.90 9.95
C TYR A 139 29.91 0.28 10.53
N PRO A 140 30.56 -0.75 9.92
CA PRO A 140 30.34 -1.27 8.56
C PRO A 140 30.17 -2.80 8.41
N VAL A 141 29.64 -3.20 7.25
CA VAL A 141 29.67 -4.54 6.60
C VAL A 141 30.92 -5.37 6.96
N PRO A 142 30.84 -6.71 7.12
CA PRO A 142 30.18 -7.61 6.16
C PRO A 142 29.29 -8.71 6.78
N PHE A 143 28.19 -8.99 6.07
CA PHE A 143 27.60 -10.32 5.92
C PHE A 143 27.37 -11.14 7.21
N VAL A 144 26.15 -11.04 7.75
CA VAL A 144 25.53 -11.97 8.71
C VAL A 144 26.07 -11.91 10.14
N ALA A 145 25.15 -11.62 11.07
CA ALA A 145 25.26 -11.83 12.52
C ALA A 145 26.47 -11.16 13.20
N GLU A 146 26.33 -10.03 13.89
CA GLU A 146 26.43 -10.14 15.37
C GLU A 146 25.84 -8.95 16.16
N SER A 147 25.25 -7.94 15.53
CA SER A 147 24.56 -6.85 16.25
C SER A 147 23.19 -6.56 15.66
N LEU A 148 22.20 -7.12 16.34
CA LEU A 148 20.76 -7.18 16.08
C LEU A 148 20.02 -5.92 15.52
N PRO A 149 20.47 -4.66 15.65
CA PRO A 149 19.58 -3.55 15.30
C PRO A 149 19.96 -2.70 14.06
N ASP A 150 21.16 -2.86 13.46
CA ASP A 150 21.51 -2.33 12.12
C ASP A 150 20.84 -3.12 10.99
N GLY A 151 20.72 -4.43 11.21
CA GLY A 151 19.97 -5.32 10.34
C GLY A 151 18.47 -5.08 10.41
N LEU A 152 17.93 -4.56 11.52
CA LEU A 152 16.48 -4.51 11.70
C LEU A 152 15.80 -3.56 10.71
N ARG A 153 16.38 -2.38 10.44
CA ARG A 153 15.78 -1.44 9.47
C ARG A 153 15.93 -1.90 8.03
N PHE A 154 17.05 -2.55 7.71
CA PHE A 154 17.25 -3.23 6.44
C PHE A 154 16.28 -4.40 6.29
N LEU A 155 16.08 -5.23 7.32
CA LEU A 155 15.15 -6.37 7.33
C LEU A 155 13.70 -5.90 7.22
N ILE A 156 13.32 -4.85 7.94
CA ILE A 156 12.01 -4.21 7.77
C ILE A 156 11.86 -3.73 6.34
N GLY A 157 12.85 -3.03 5.77
CA GLY A 157 12.84 -2.66 4.35
C GLY A 157 12.81 -3.85 3.40
N PHE A 158 13.45 -4.95 3.75
CA PHE A 158 13.51 -6.18 2.97
C PHE A 158 12.15 -6.89 2.94
N PHE A 159 11.56 -7.13 4.12
CA PHE A 159 10.23 -7.76 4.23
C PHE A 159 9.12 -6.82 3.77
N GLU A 160 9.21 -5.52 4.07
CA GLU A 160 8.28 -4.52 3.57
C GLU A 160 8.42 -4.36 2.06
N GLY A 161 9.62 -4.41 1.49
CA GLY A 161 9.84 -4.40 0.04
C GLY A 161 9.16 -5.61 -0.62
N CYS A 162 9.24 -6.76 0.04
CA CYS A 162 8.60 -8.00 -0.39
C CYS A 162 7.06 -7.92 -0.30
N ALA A 163 6.51 -7.38 0.79
CA ALA A 163 5.08 -7.12 0.99
C ALA A 163 4.60 -5.94 0.14
N SER A 164 5.47 -5.01 -0.22
CA SER A 164 5.20 -3.87 -1.10
C SER A 164 5.21 -4.24 -2.55
N SER A 165 5.78 -5.39 -2.90
CA SER A 165 5.46 -6.06 -4.15
C SER A 165 3.97 -6.38 -4.22
N THR A 166 3.17 -6.30 -3.15
CA THR A 166 1.70 -6.23 -3.27
C THR A 166 1.28 -5.10 -4.20
N ASN A 167 1.99 -3.98 -4.37
CA ASN A 167 1.68 -3.04 -5.45
C ASN A 167 1.80 -3.69 -6.84
N ALA A 168 2.97 -4.21 -7.19
CA ALA A 168 3.23 -4.79 -8.50
C ALA A 168 2.44 -6.08 -8.75
N VAL A 169 2.35 -6.93 -7.74
CA VAL A 169 1.67 -8.22 -7.73
C VAL A 169 0.17 -8.05 -7.65
N ALA A 170 -0.36 -7.10 -6.86
CA ALA A 170 -1.76 -6.76 -6.92
C ALA A 170 -2.11 -6.19 -8.29
N MET A 171 -1.26 -5.38 -8.93
CA MET A 171 -1.54 -4.99 -10.32
C MET A 171 -1.63 -6.20 -11.24
N VAL A 172 -0.70 -7.16 -11.14
CA VAL A 172 -0.73 -8.39 -11.96
C VAL A 172 -1.95 -9.28 -11.64
N LEU A 173 -2.29 -9.45 -10.36
CA LEU A 173 -3.45 -10.22 -9.92
C LEU A 173 -4.76 -9.51 -10.28
N LEU A 174 -4.84 -8.18 -10.14
CA LEU A 174 -5.98 -7.37 -10.57
C LEU A 174 -6.18 -7.52 -12.08
N LEU A 175 -5.12 -7.45 -12.87
CA LEU A 175 -5.17 -7.67 -14.32
C LEU A 175 -5.54 -9.13 -14.69
N SER A 176 -5.32 -10.08 -13.78
CA SER A 176 -5.67 -11.49 -13.99
C SER A 176 -7.15 -11.78 -13.67
N TRP A 177 -7.76 -11.05 -12.72
CA TRP A 177 -9.15 -11.29 -12.29
C TRP A 177 -10.17 -10.31 -12.86
N TYR A 178 -9.75 -9.09 -13.20
CA TYR A 178 -10.63 -8.01 -13.65
C TYR A 178 -10.35 -7.62 -15.10
N LEU A 179 -11.38 -7.07 -15.76
CA LEU A 179 -11.24 -6.55 -17.12
C LEU A 179 -10.50 -5.18 -17.12
N PRO A 180 -9.88 -4.75 -18.22
CA PRO A 180 -9.19 -3.46 -18.31
C PRO A 180 -10.11 -2.27 -17.98
N THR A 181 -11.39 -2.37 -18.35
CA THR A 181 -12.44 -1.39 -18.04
C THR A 181 -12.78 -1.31 -16.55
N GLU A 182 -12.47 -2.37 -15.80
CA GLU A 182 -12.76 -2.53 -14.38
C GLU A 182 -11.55 -2.25 -13.49
N VAL A 183 -10.34 -2.53 -13.98
CA VAL A 183 -9.08 -2.41 -13.24
C VAL A 183 -8.78 -0.96 -12.88
N GLY A 184 -8.97 -0.02 -13.82
CA GLY A 184 -8.62 1.41 -13.60
C GLY A 184 -9.24 2.00 -12.33
N LYS A 185 -10.54 1.74 -12.10
CA LYS A 185 -11.25 2.22 -10.91
C LYS A 185 -10.70 1.65 -9.61
N ARG A 186 -10.32 0.37 -9.62
CA ARG A 186 -9.78 -0.33 -8.44
C ARG A 186 -8.38 0.13 -8.10
N ILE A 187 -7.56 0.38 -9.12
CA ILE A 187 -6.25 1.01 -8.94
C ILE A 187 -6.40 2.40 -8.33
N ALA A 188 -7.38 3.19 -8.77
CA ALA A 188 -7.63 4.50 -8.19
C ALA A 188 -8.06 4.42 -6.72
N VAL A 189 -9.00 3.53 -6.36
CA VAL A 189 -9.39 3.28 -4.96
C VAL A 189 -8.19 2.88 -4.12
N TYR A 190 -7.33 2.02 -4.64
CA TYR A 190 -6.09 1.60 -3.97
C TYR A 190 -5.12 2.76 -3.71
N ASN A 191 -4.97 3.70 -4.66
CA ASN A 191 -4.15 4.90 -4.49
C ASN A 191 -4.78 5.91 -3.51
N CYS A 192 -6.11 6.01 -3.48
CA CYS A 192 -6.81 6.80 -2.47
C CYS A 192 -6.60 6.21 -1.07
N ALA A 193 -6.61 4.88 -0.94
CA ALA A 193 -6.39 4.19 0.33
C ALA A 193 -5.01 4.49 0.95
N ALA A 194 -3.96 4.57 0.12
CA ALA A 194 -2.63 5.01 0.54
C ALA A 194 -2.64 6.39 1.22
N SER A 195 -3.37 7.34 0.63
CA SER A 195 -3.48 8.72 1.14
C SER A 195 -4.24 8.77 2.47
N ILE A 196 -5.29 7.94 2.60
CA ILE A 196 -6.06 7.79 3.85
C ILE A 196 -5.16 7.25 4.97
N GLY A 197 -4.25 6.32 4.66
CA GLY A 197 -3.25 5.81 5.61
C GLY A 197 -2.39 6.91 6.23
N GLY A 198 -1.94 7.88 5.41
CA GLY A 198 -1.18 9.04 5.90
C GLY A 198 -1.98 9.94 6.87
N ILE A 199 -3.27 10.18 6.58
CA ILE A 199 -4.16 10.94 7.46
C ILE A 199 -4.39 10.19 8.78
N PHE A 200 -4.67 8.90 8.70
CA PHE A 200 -4.93 8.06 9.88
C PHE A 200 -3.70 7.94 10.77
N SER A 201 -2.50 7.85 10.20
CA SER A 201 -1.22 7.82 10.91
C SER A 201 -1.00 9.03 11.82
N GLY A 202 -1.14 10.25 11.28
CA GLY A 202 -0.97 11.46 12.11
C GLY A 202 -2.04 11.57 13.22
N ALA A 203 -3.27 11.12 12.95
CA ALA A 203 -4.36 11.13 13.91
C ALA A 203 -4.12 10.11 15.03
N LEU A 204 -3.72 8.89 14.66
CA LEU A 204 -3.36 7.82 15.59
C LEU A 204 -2.20 8.25 16.48
N GLN A 205 -1.13 8.80 15.91
CA GLN A 205 0.00 9.29 16.70
C GLN A 205 -0.42 10.37 17.70
N SER A 206 -1.23 11.34 17.28
CA SER A 206 -1.68 12.42 18.15
C SER A 206 -2.52 11.89 19.32
N ALA A 207 -3.38 10.90 19.07
CA ALA A 207 -4.18 10.23 20.09
C ALA A 207 -3.33 9.42 21.07
N LEU A 208 -2.35 8.64 20.57
CA LEU A 208 -1.45 7.84 21.40
C LEU A 208 -0.54 8.71 22.25
N TYR A 209 0.01 9.79 21.68
CA TYR A 209 0.84 10.73 22.43
C TYR A 209 0.08 11.43 23.56
N ARG A 210 -1.22 11.71 23.38
CA ARG A 210 -2.03 12.36 24.42
C ARG A 210 -2.45 11.41 25.54
N ASN A 211 -2.78 10.17 25.21
CA ASN A 211 -3.44 9.25 26.15
C ASN A 211 -2.52 8.18 26.73
N LEU A 212 -1.44 7.82 26.04
CA LEU A 212 -0.59 6.67 26.39
C LEU A 212 0.88 7.05 26.62
N ASN A 213 1.23 8.34 26.56
CA ASN A 213 2.58 8.77 26.86
C ASN A 213 2.88 8.61 28.37
N GLY A 214 3.89 7.82 28.70
CA GLY A 214 4.26 7.50 30.09
C GLY A 214 3.47 6.36 30.72
N VAL A 215 2.47 5.80 30.02
CA VAL A 215 1.71 4.63 30.51
C VAL A 215 2.58 3.39 30.39
N GLY A 216 2.79 2.69 31.51
CA GLY A 216 3.66 1.51 31.57
C GLY A 216 5.16 1.81 31.47
N GLY A 217 5.58 3.06 31.66
CA GLY A 217 6.99 3.47 31.52
C GLY A 217 7.49 3.55 30.08
N LEU A 218 6.57 3.47 29.10
CA LEU A 218 6.87 3.55 27.68
C LEU A 218 6.48 4.91 27.11
N GLU A 219 7.31 5.42 26.21
CA GLU A 219 7.03 6.65 25.49
C GLU A 219 5.94 6.46 24.44
N GLY A 220 5.21 7.54 24.11
CA GLY A 220 4.12 7.50 23.13
C GLY A 220 4.53 6.99 21.74
N TRP A 221 5.80 7.14 21.33
CA TRP A 221 6.29 6.61 20.06
C TRP A 221 6.43 5.08 20.06
N ARG A 222 6.73 4.47 21.21
CA ARG A 222 6.84 3.00 21.33
C ARG A 222 5.47 2.36 21.23
N TRP A 223 4.47 2.94 21.89
CA TRP A 223 3.08 2.51 21.78
C TRP A 223 2.54 2.60 20.34
N LEU A 224 3.00 3.58 19.56
CA LEU A 224 2.66 3.68 18.13
C LEU A 224 3.11 2.45 17.35
N PHE A 225 4.38 2.04 17.50
CA PHE A 225 4.89 0.86 16.79
C PHE A 225 4.24 -0.45 17.25
N VAL A 226 3.90 -0.58 18.53
CA VAL A 226 3.17 -1.75 19.04
C VAL A 226 1.77 -1.84 18.44
N MET A 227 1.01 -0.73 18.45
CA MET A 227 -0.33 -0.70 17.89
C MET A 227 -0.35 -0.98 16.40
N ASN A 228 0.61 -0.41 15.66
CA ASN A 228 0.75 -0.70 14.24
C ASN A 228 1.03 -2.18 13.98
N ALA A 229 1.98 -2.77 14.72
CA ALA A 229 2.32 -4.18 14.57
C ALA A 229 1.09 -5.09 14.73
N ILE A 230 0.23 -4.80 15.71
CA ILE A 230 -1.03 -5.53 15.92
C ILE A 230 -1.97 -5.39 14.71
N ILE A 231 -2.13 -4.17 14.20
CA ILE A 231 -2.97 -3.89 13.03
C ILE A 231 -2.44 -4.63 11.81
N THR A 232 -1.13 -4.53 11.53
CA THR A 232 -0.46 -5.15 10.39
C THR A 232 -0.54 -6.67 10.44
N VAL A 233 -0.31 -7.30 11.60
CA VAL A 233 -0.44 -8.76 11.75
C VAL A 233 -1.88 -9.21 11.54
N THR A 234 -2.87 -8.46 12.04
CA THR A 234 -4.29 -8.78 11.86
C THR A 234 -4.69 -8.71 10.38
N VAL A 235 -4.24 -7.69 9.66
CA VAL A 235 -4.49 -7.55 8.22
C VAL A 235 -3.77 -8.64 7.43
N GLY A 236 -2.53 -8.98 7.80
CA GLY A 236 -1.82 -10.13 7.23
C GLY A 236 -2.58 -11.44 7.43
N LEU A 237 -3.13 -11.71 8.62
CA LEU A 237 -3.96 -12.91 8.84
C LEU A 237 -5.21 -12.93 7.95
N TRP A 238 -5.84 -11.77 7.73
CA TRP A 238 -6.97 -11.64 6.81
C TRP A 238 -6.56 -11.88 5.35
N GLY A 239 -5.34 -11.50 4.97
CA GLY A 239 -4.77 -11.74 3.63
C GLY A 239 -4.82 -13.21 3.20
N PHE A 240 -4.60 -14.16 4.10
CA PHE A 240 -4.70 -15.60 3.78
C PHE A 240 -6.11 -16.04 3.36
N LEU A 241 -7.15 -15.33 3.81
CA LEU A 241 -8.56 -15.61 3.48
C LEU A 241 -9.04 -14.79 2.27
N ALA A 242 -8.40 -13.66 2.00
CA ALA A 242 -8.82 -12.69 1.01
C ALA A 242 -8.17 -12.88 -0.37
N ILE A 243 -6.94 -13.39 -0.46
CA ILE A 243 -6.18 -13.46 -1.71
C ILE A 243 -6.50 -14.77 -2.48
N PRO A 244 -7.15 -14.69 -3.66
CA PRO A 244 -7.60 -15.87 -4.41
C PRO A 244 -6.53 -16.61 -5.21
N ASP A 245 -5.28 -16.11 -5.28
CA ASP A 245 -4.22 -16.52 -6.23
C ASP A 245 -4.57 -16.20 -7.69
N TYR A 246 -4.05 -16.95 -8.67
CA TYR A 246 -4.40 -16.78 -10.08
C TYR A 246 -5.66 -17.56 -10.43
N PRO A 247 -6.46 -17.14 -11.44
CA PRO A 247 -7.66 -17.86 -11.88
C PRO A 247 -7.40 -19.33 -12.21
N ASP A 248 -6.22 -19.66 -12.74
CA ASP A 248 -5.82 -21.02 -13.10
C ASP A 248 -5.34 -21.87 -11.90
N ARG A 249 -5.02 -21.22 -10.77
CA ARG A 249 -4.41 -21.85 -9.59
C ARG A 249 -4.96 -21.21 -8.32
N ILE A 250 -6.26 -21.40 -8.09
CA ILE A 250 -6.96 -20.79 -6.97
C ILE A 250 -6.52 -21.41 -5.63
N SER A 251 -6.40 -20.56 -4.61
CA SER A 251 -6.10 -21.01 -3.25
C SER A 251 -7.21 -21.95 -2.72
N PRO A 252 -6.86 -23.11 -2.13
CA PRO A 252 -7.85 -24.05 -1.62
C PRO A 252 -8.69 -23.47 -0.47
N LEU A 253 -8.12 -22.55 0.32
CA LEU A 253 -8.85 -21.86 1.39
C LEU A 253 -9.92 -20.93 0.80
N VAL A 254 -9.58 -20.17 -0.24
CA VAL A 254 -10.52 -19.25 -0.91
C VAL A 254 -11.62 -20.01 -1.66
N ARG A 255 -11.26 -21.10 -2.36
CA ARG A 255 -12.22 -22.00 -3.01
C ARG A 255 -13.24 -22.57 -2.02
N ARG A 256 -12.83 -22.84 -0.78
CA ARG A 256 -13.73 -23.33 0.26
C ARG A 256 -14.60 -22.24 0.90
N LEU A 257 -14.09 -21.02 1.00
CA LEU A 257 -14.73 -19.94 1.76
C LEU A 257 -15.76 -19.15 0.96
N TRP A 258 -15.42 -18.71 -0.27
CA TRP A 258 -16.29 -17.76 -0.98
C TRP A 258 -16.32 -17.89 -2.51
N LEU A 259 -15.41 -18.66 -3.12
CA LEU A 259 -15.33 -18.84 -4.58
C LEU A 259 -15.80 -20.24 -5.01
N ASN A 260 -16.97 -20.33 -5.67
CA ASN A 260 -17.52 -21.61 -6.13
C ASN A 260 -16.89 -22.07 -7.47
N GLU A 261 -17.05 -23.35 -7.83
CA GLU A 261 -16.54 -23.88 -9.12
C GLU A 261 -17.17 -23.18 -10.34
N GLN A 262 -18.44 -22.75 -10.21
CA GLN A 262 -19.11 -21.94 -11.22
C GLN A 262 -18.48 -20.55 -11.39
N ASP A 263 -18.00 -19.97 -10.28
CA ASP A 263 -17.31 -18.67 -10.28
C ASP A 263 -15.93 -18.79 -10.97
N GLU A 264 -15.20 -19.88 -10.72
CA GLU A 264 -13.93 -20.22 -11.38
C GLU A 264 -14.09 -20.37 -12.90
N ALA A 265 -15.06 -21.19 -13.34
CA ALA A 265 -15.36 -21.36 -14.76
C ALA A 265 -15.73 -20.01 -15.44
N THR A 266 -16.40 -19.12 -14.71
CA THR A 266 -16.77 -17.79 -15.19
C THR A 266 -15.55 -16.88 -15.28
N ALA A 267 -14.65 -16.91 -14.30
CA ALA A 267 -13.38 -16.17 -14.34
C ALA A 267 -12.50 -16.61 -15.52
N LEU A 268 -12.34 -17.91 -15.73
CA LEU A 268 -11.55 -18.46 -16.84
C LEU A 268 -12.15 -18.09 -18.21
N ARG A 269 -13.49 -18.12 -18.35
CA ARG A 269 -14.16 -17.64 -19.57
C ARG A 269 -13.90 -16.17 -19.84
N ARG A 270 -13.86 -15.32 -18.80
CA ARG A 270 -13.59 -13.88 -18.94
C ARG A 270 -12.14 -13.62 -19.35
N VAL A 271 -11.18 -14.31 -18.75
CA VAL A 271 -9.76 -14.19 -19.11
C VAL A 271 -9.52 -14.72 -20.52
N GLY A 272 -10.12 -15.86 -20.87
CA GLY A 272 -10.00 -16.46 -22.20
C GLY A 272 -10.51 -15.57 -23.35
N ARG A 273 -11.48 -14.67 -23.09
CA ARG A 273 -11.98 -13.70 -24.09
C ARG A 273 -10.94 -12.64 -24.48
N GLU A 274 -10.00 -12.31 -23.59
CA GLU A 274 -9.00 -11.25 -23.82
C GLU A 274 -7.56 -11.78 -23.97
N GLY A 275 -7.37 -13.10 -23.93
CA GLY A 275 -6.07 -13.79 -24.06
C GLY A 275 -5.42 -14.16 -22.71
N PRO A 276 -4.48 -15.12 -22.68
CA PRO A 276 -3.87 -15.59 -21.44
C PRO A 276 -3.07 -14.46 -20.76
N ARG A 277 -3.53 -14.04 -19.58
CA ARG A 277 -2.87 -13.03 -18.71
C ARG A 277 -2.10 -13.63 -17.54
N THR A 278 -1.99 -14.96 -17.49
CA THR A 278 -1.17 -15.62 -16.48
C THR A 278 0.31 -15.40 -16.78
N PRO A 279 1.13 -15.07 -15.76
CA PRO A 279 2.54 -14.86 -15.96
C PRO A 279 3.20 -16.13 -16.50
N VAL A 280 3.67 -16.05 -17.74
CA VAL A 280 4.59 -17.04 -18.30
C VAL A 280 5.92 -16.79 -17.62
N GLY A 281 6.45 -17.78 -16.90
CA GLY A 281 7.62 -17.64 -16.03
C GLY A 281 8.79 -16.85 -16.63
N TRP A 282 9.64 -16.33 -15.74
CA TRP A 282 10.69 -15.37 -16.10
C TRP A 282 11.69 -15.94 -17.12
N LYS A 283 11.85 -15.28 -18.27
CA LYS A 283 12.92 -15.56 -19.24
C LYS A 283 13.92 -14.41 -19.24
N TRP A 284 15.20 -14.71 -19.03
CA TRP A 284 16.29 -13.72 -19.06
C TRP A 284 16.34 -12.93 -20.38
N ASN A 285 15.92 -13.55 -21.48
CA ASN A 285 15.81 -12.89 -22.79
C ASN A 285 14.73 -11.80 -22.82
N THR A 286 13.64 -11.98 -22.06
CA THR A 286 12.59 -10.95 -21.92
C THR A 286 13.11 -9.76 -21.13
N LEU A 287 13.85 -9.98 -20.04
CA LEU A 287 14.45 -8.88 -19.26
C LEU A 287 15.43 -8.06 -20.09
N THR A 288 16.34 -8.71 -20.82
CA THR A 288 17.29 -8.01 -21.70
C THR A 288 16.58 -7.27 -22.83
N SER A 289 15.46 -7.80 -23.34
CA SER A 289 14.64 -7.10 -24.33
C SER A 289 13.93 -5.86 -23.76
N LEU A 290 13.48 -5.91 -22.51
CA LEU A 290 12.82 -4.79 -21.83
C LEU A 290 13.82 -3.66 -21.54
N VAL A 291 14.99 -4.00 -21.01
CA VAL A 291 16.05 -3.01 -20.71
C VAL A 291 16.55 -2.32 -21.99
N LYS A 292 16.48 -2.97 -23.15
CA LYS A 292 16.89 -2.38 -24.43
C LYS A 292 15.84 -1.47 -25.08
N ARG A 293 14.59 -1.44 -24.58
CA ARG A 293 13.52 -0.60 -25.14
C ARG A 293 13.64 0.84 -24.63
N LYS A 294 13.99 1.76 -25.52
CA LYS A 294 14.14 3.20 -25.24
C LYS A 294 12.84 3.85 -24.73
N GLU A 295 11.69 3.33 -25.14
CA GLU A 295 10.37 3.82 -24.73
C GLU A 295 10.13 3.59 -23.24
N LEU A 296 10.64 2.48 -22.68
CA LEU A 296 10.52 2.18 -21.25
C LEU A 296 11.39 3.11 -20.40
N TRP A 297 12.57 3.49 -20.89
CA TRP A 297 13.43 4.47 -20.20
C TRP A 297 12.78 5.84 -20.08
N ALA A 298 12.03 6.29 -21.10
CA ALA A 298 11.26 7.52 -21.02
C ALA A 298 10.17 7.45 -19.92
N ILE A 299 9.49 6.29 -19.80
CA ILE A 299 8.50 6.05 -18.74
C ILE A 299 9.17 6.03 -17.36
N TYR A 300 10.32 5.36 -17.21
CA TYR A 300 11.05 5.33 -15.94
C TYR A 300 11.53 6.71 -15.51
N LEU A 301 12.02 7.53 -16.44
CA LEU A 301 12.42 8.90 -16.16
C LEU A 301 11.21 9.75 -15.72
N ALA A 302 10.11 9.69 -16.47
CA ALA A 302 8.88 10.41 -16.13
C ALA A 302 8.32 9.97 -14.76
N TYR A 303 8.34 8.67 -14.47
CA TYR A 303 7.90 8.13 -13.19
C TYR A 303 8.79 8.58 -12.02
N THR A 304 10.11 8.67 -12.25
CA THR A 304 11.05 9.18 -11.24
C THR A 304 10.75 10.62 -10.88
N VAL A 305 10.50 11.47 -11.88
CA VAL A 305 10.11 12.88 -11.65
C VAL A 305 8.80 12.97 -10.86
N LEU A 306 7.81 12.14 -11.22
CA LEU A 306 6.53 12.05 -10.52
C LEU A 306 6.71 11.66 -9.04
N GLY A 307 7.52 10.62 -8.77
CA GLY A 307 7.80 10.15 -7.41
C GLY A 307 8.57 11.16 -6.56
N GLN A 308 9.56 11.84 -7.15
CA GLN A 308 10.31 12.90 -6.44
C GLN A 308 9.43 14.12 -6.15
N GLY A 309 8.53 14.49 -7.08
CA GLY A 309 7.54 15.55 -6.85
C GLY A 309 6.64 15.28 -5.64
N GLN A 310 6.32 14.02 -5.37
CA GLN A 310 5.54 13.61 -4.20
C GLN A 310 6.35 13.73 -2.89
N SER A 311 7.67 13.57 -2.93
CA SER A 311 8.52 13.53 -1.73
C SER A 311 8.53 14.86 -0.94
N GLY A 312 8.19 15.99 -1.58
CA GLY A 312 8.07 17.29 -0.91
C GLY A 312 7.09 17.30 0.27
N TYR A 313 6.01 16.50 0.23
CA TYR A 313 5.05 16.41 1.33
C TYR A 313 5.65 15.73 2.57
N VAL A 314 6.50 14.71 2.38
CA VAL A 314 7.06 13.89 3.47
C VAL A 314 7.98 14.74 4.36
N TYR A 315 8.72 15.66 3.75
CA TYR A 315 9.63 16.58 4.45
C TYR A 315 8.95 17.83 5.00
N PHE A 316 7.67 18.05 4.67
CA PHE A 316 6.95 19.25 5.08
C PHE A 316 6.81 19.34 6.60
N ASN A 317 6.62 18.21 7.28
CA ASN A 317 6.67 18.10 8.75
C ASN A 317 8.00 18.61 9.34
N LEU A 318 9.11 18.18 8.76
CA LEU A 318 10.46 18.56 9.19
C LEU A 318 10.74 20.03 8.91
N TRP A 319 10.27 20.53 7.76
CA TRP A 319 10.36 21.94 7.40
C TRP A 319 9.60 22.82 8.39
N LEU A 320 8.34 22.49 8.72
CA LEU A 320 7.56 23.22 9.73
C LEU A 320 8.25 23.20 11.10
N LYS A 321 8.85 22.07 11.49
CA LYS A 321 9.62 21.93 12.74
C LYS A 321 10.86 22.82 12.75
N SER A 322 11.47 23.09 11.60
CA SER A 322 12.67 23.94 11.48
C SER A 322 12.38 25.43 11.63
N LEU A 323 11.11 25.86 11.52
CA LEU A 323 10.73 27.26 11.60
C LEU A 323 10.73 27.76 13.06
N LEU A 324 11.57 28.76 13.31
CA LEU A 324 11.65 29.47 14.59
C LEU A 324 11.04 30.87 14.46
N ASN A 325 10.48 31.36 15.56
CA ASN A 325 10.13 32.78 15.69
C ASN A 325 11.41 33.62 15.79
N PRO A 326 11.33 34.95 15.57
CA PRO A 326 12.47 35.86 15.75
C PRO A 326 13.14 35.72 17.13
N ASP A 327 12.36 35.33 18.14
CA ASP A 327 12.80 35.11 19.52
C ASP A 327 13.48 33.73 19.75
N GLY A 328 13.70 32.94 18.70
CA GLY A 328 14.31 31.60 18.78
C GLY A 328 13.38 30.51 19.32
N THR A 329 12.14 30.84 19.69
CA THR A 329 11.12 29.86 20.12
C THR A 329 10.54 29.11 18.92
N LYS A 330 10.11 27.86 19.13
CA LYS A 330 9.47 27.05 18.08
C LYS A 330 8.17 27.73 17.63
N ARG A 331 8.02 27.94 16.31
CA ARG A 331 6.84 28.63 15.75
C ARG A 331 5.56 27.80 15.83
N TYR A 332 5.67 26.48 15.69
CA TYR A 332 4.53 25.57 15.66
C TYR A 332 4.58 24.59 16.83
N SER A 333 3.40 24.32 17.41
CA SER A 333 3.28 23.31 18.45
C SER A 333 3.41 21.90 17.88
N VAL A 334 3.75 20.95 18.74
CA VAL A 334 3.85 19.51 18.40
C VAL A 334 2.56 18.99 17.75
N TYR A 335 1.40 19.49 18.18
CA TYR A 335 0.10 19.16 17.60
C TYR A 335 -0.09 19.75 16.19
N GLN A 336 0.28 21.02 15.99
CA GLN A 336 0.16 21.69 14.69
C GLN A 336 1.06 21.07 13.64
N LEU A 337 2.23 20.57 14.04
CA LEU A 337 3.13 19.84 13.15
C LEU A 337 2.45 18.62 12.54
N ASN A 338 1.62 17.88 13.27
CA ASN A 338 0.88 16.74 12.72
C ASN A 338 -0.37 17.13 11.93
N TYR A 339 -1.09 18.15 12.39
CA TYR A 339 -2.39 18.50 11.80
C TYR A 339 -2.27 19.22 10.45
N ILE A 340 -1.30 20.14 10.31
CA ILE A 340 -1.15 20.94 9.08
C ILE A 340 -0.87 20.04 7.86
N PRO A 341 0.02 19.03 7.93
CA PRO A 341 0.32 18.19 6.78
C PRO A 341 -0.78 17.17 6.45
N MET A 342 -1.72 16.92 7.36
CA MET A 342 -2.95 16.16 7.02
C MET A 342 -3.76 16.87 5.93
N ALA A 343 -3.81 18.21 5.95
CA ALA A 343 -4.52 18.97 4.91
C ALA A 343 -3.90 18.73 3.52
N GLY A 344 -2.57 18.57 3.44
CA GLY A 344 -1.87 18.22 2.21
C GLY A 344 -2.19 16.80 1.70
N ASN A 345 -2.37 15.83 2.60
CA ASN A 345 -2.85 14.51 2.22
C ASN A 345 -4.32 14.56 1.74
N GLY A 346 -5.14 15.39 2.39
CA GLY A 346 -6.53 15.62 1.98
C GLY A 346 -6.66 16.23 0.58
N THR A 347 -5.83 17.22 0.25
CA THR A 347 -5.82 17.80 -1.11
C THR A 347 -5.36 16.79 -2.15
N MET A 348 -4.43 15.90 -1.82
CA MET A 348 -4.02 14.81 -2.71
C MET A 348 -5.18 13.86 -3.02
N VAL A 349 -5.97 13.46 -2.01
CA VAL A 349 -7.17 12.62 -2.21
C VAL A 349 -8.17 13.31 -3.14
N VAL A 350 -8.46 14.59 -2.90
CA VAL A 350 -9.43 15.35 -3.70
C VAL A 350 -8.93 15.49 -5.14
N SER A 351 -7.65 15.83 -5.34
CA SER A 351 -7.05 15.93 -6.66
C SER A 351 -7.07 14.59 -7.40
N LEU A 352 -6.74 13.48 -6.74
CA LEU A 352 -6.83 12.13 -7.31
C LEU A 352 -8.27 11.78 -7.73
N ALA A 353 -9.25 12.08 -6.88
CA ALA A 353 -10.66 11.82 -7.17
C ALA A 353 -11.14 12.63 -8.38
N ILE A 354 -10.75 13.92 -8.47
CA ILE A 354 -11.06 14.77 -9.60
C ILE A 354 -10.40 14.25 -10.88
N SER A 355 -9.10 13.94 -10.84
CA SER A 355 -8.37 13.39 -11.99
C SER A 355 -8.96 12.06 -12.46
N MET A 356 -9.42 11.20 -11.54
CA MET A 356 -10.10 9.95 -11.87
C MET A 356 -11.44 10.21 -12.57
N ILE A 357 -12.28 11.09 -12.01
CA ILE A 357 -13.58 11.45 -12.61
C ILE A 357 -13.38 12.04 -14.01
N LEU A 358 -12.39 12.90 -14.18
CA LEU A 358 -12.05 13.47 -15.49
C LEU A 358 -11.56 12.40 -16.46
N SER A 359 -10.68 11.50 -16.02
CA SER A 359 -10.18 10.39 -16.86
C SER A 359 -11.31 9.47 -17.33
N ASP A 360 -12.23 9.10 -16.43
CA ASP A 360 -13.40 8.29 -16.77
C ASP A 360 -14.37 9.05 -17.69
N HIS A 361 -14.54 10.35 -17.49
CA HIS A 361 -15.41 11.19 -18.31
C HIS A 361 -14.89 11.34 -19.74
N PHE A 362 -13.58 11.54 -19.91
CA PHE A 362 -12.96 11.70 -21.22
C PHE A 362 -12.66 10.38 -21.94
N GLY A 363 -12.73 9.23 -21.25
CA GLY A 363 -12.49 7.92 -21.84
C GLY A 363 -11.09 7.75 -22.43
N THR A 364 -10.15 8.62 -22.06
CA THR A 364 -8.80 8.71 -22.61
C THR A 364 -7.87 7.65 -22.00
N GLN A 365 -8.20 6.39 -22.21
CA GLN A 365 -7.27 5.28 -21.97
C GLN A 365 -6.36 5.18 -23.20
N TRP A 366 -5.32 6.02 -23.27
CA TRP A 366 -4.35 5.96 -24.37
C TRP A 366 -3.48 4.70 -24.20
N PRO A 367 -3.61 3.66 -25.04
CA PRO A 367 -2.69 2.54 -24.98
C PRO A 367 -1.34 3.03 -25.52
N ILE A 368 -0.28 2.90 -24.71
CA ILE A 368 1.09 3.29 -25.09
C ILE A 368 1.69 2.34 -26.15
N SER A 369 0.95 1.29 -26.53
CA SER A 369 1.36 0.32 -27.55
C SER A 369 0.22 0.09 -28.54
N LYS A 370 0.48 0.45 -29.80
CA LYS A 370 -0.03 -0.27 -30.97
C LYS A 370 1.08 -1.17 -31.49
#